data_AF-A0A7W2SHU3-F1
#
_entry.id   AF-A0A7W2SHU3-F1
#
_cell.length_a   1.000
_cell.length_b   1.000
_cell.length_c   1.000
_cell.angle_alpha   90.00
_cell.angle_beta   90.00
_cell.angle_gamma   90.00
#
_symmetry.space_group_name_H-M   'P 1'
#
loop_
_entity.id
_entity.type
_entity.pdbx_description
1 polymer ?
#
loop_
_entity_poly.entity_id
_entity_poly.type
_entity_poly.pdbx_seq_one_letter_code
_entity_poly.pdbx_strand_id
1 'polypeptide(L)' 'MRVRLMALSHIKSGANNTQTARNLHISRRIVNDWVK' A
#
# COMPACT_ATOMS: atom_id res chain seq x y z
N MET A 1 -2.90 12.91 -3.65
CA MET A 1 -2.41 11.50 -3.70
C MET A 1 -2.88 10.72 -2.46
N ARG A 2 -4.21 10.59 -2.25
CA ARG A 2 -4.81 10.03 -1.02
C ARG A 2 -4.56 8.53 -0.85
N VAL A 3 -4.56 7.78 -1.95
CA VAL A 3 -4.32 6.32 -1.96
C VAL A 3 -2.92 5.96 -1.48
N ARG A 4 -1.90 6.78 -1.78
CA ARG A 4 -0.53 6.56 -1.27
C ARG A 4 -0.48 6.66 0.26
N LEU A 5 -1.13 7.67 0.83
CA LEU A 5 -1.19 7.84 2.28
C LEU A 5 -1.96 6.69 2.96
N MET A 6 -3.05 6.23 2.35
CA MET A 6 -3.79 5.05 2.83
C MET A 6 -2.92 3.78 2.78
N ALA A 7 -2.16 3.58 1.70
CA ALA A 7 -1.25 2.46 1.58
C ALA A 7 -0.18 2.46 2.68
N LEU A 8 0.47 3.61 2.89
CA LEU A 8 1.47 3.77 3.95
C LEU A 8 0.88 3.57 5.34
N SER A 9 -0.36 4.00 5.58
CA SER A 9 -1.07 3.76 6.85
C SER A 9 -1.29 2.27 7.10
N HIS A 10 -1.73 1.52 6.08
CA HIS A 10 -1.92 0.07 6.21
C HIS A 10 -0.60 -0.65 6.50
N ILE A 11 0.47 -0.26 5.80
CA ILE A 11 1.81 -0.84 5.99
C ILE A 11 2.36 -0.52 7.39
N LYS A 12 2.19 0.72 7.86
CA LYS A 12 2.56 1.12 9.23
C LYS A 12 1.75 0.38 10.30
N SER A 13 0.51 0.02 9.99
CA SER A 13 -0.34 -0.81 10.85
C SER A 13 0.05 -2.30 10.84
N GLY A 14 1.08 -2.70 10.08
CA GLY A 14 1.55 -4.08 9.99
C GLY A 14 0.94 -4.90 8.85
N ALA A 15 0.20 -4.27 7.92
CA ALA A 15 -0.33 -4.97 6.76
C ALA A 15 0.76 -5.18 5.69
N ASN A 16 0.82 -6.38 5.13
CA ASN A 16 1.77 -6.70 4.08
C ASN A 16 1.45 -5.91 2.80
N ASN A 17 2.47 -5.56 2.01
CA ASN A 17 2.30 -4.80 0.75
C ASN A 17 1.29 -5.46 -0.20
N THR A 18 1.21 -6.80 -0.20
CA THR A 18 0.23 -7.56 -0.99
C THR A 18 -1.20 -7.37 -0.50
N GLN A 19 -1.43 -7.34 0.82
CA GLN A 19 -2.75 -7.07 1.40
C GLN A 19 -3.15 -5.63 1.14
N THR A 20 -2.23 -4.68 1.35
CA THR A 20 -2.45 -3.26 1.05
C THR A 20 -2.82 -3.03 -0.42
N ALA A 21 -2.13 -3.72 -1.34
CA ALA A 21 -2.42 -3.67 -2.78
C ALA A 21 -3.82 -4.21 -3.10
N ARG A 22 -4.21 -5.34 -2.50
CA ARG A 22 -5.56 -5.92 -2.65
C ARG A 22 -6.63 -4.99 -2.08
N ASN A 23 -6.45 -4.46 -0.88
CA ASN A 23 -7.42 -3.59 -0.21
C ASN A 23 -7.64 -2.29 -0.99
N LEU A 24 -6.60 -1.78 -1.64
CA LEU A 24 -6.65 -0.54 -2.40
C LEU A 24 -6.92 -0.77 -3.90
N HIS A 25 -7.12 -2.01 -4.33
CA HIS A 25 -7.35 -2.37 -5.73
C HIS A 25 -6.27 -1.82 -6.68
N ILE A 26 -5.01 -1.81 -6.24
CA ILE A 26 -3.86 -1.31 -7.00
C ILE A 26 -2.79 -2.39 -7.13
N SER A 27 -1.91 -2.25 -8.12
CA SER A 27 -0.82 -3.19 -8.31
C SER A 27 0.16 -3.15 -7.14
N ARG A 28 0.62 -4.33 -6.69
CA ARG A 28 1.71 -4.46 -5.70
C ARG A 28 2.97 -3.68 -6.06
N ARG A 29 3.24 -3.49 -7.36
CA ARG A 29 4.39 -2.72 -7.87
C ARG A 29 4.31 -1.26 -7.44
N ILE A 30 3.12 -0.68 -7.50
CA ILE A 30 2.86 0.71 -7.10
C ILE A 30 3.03 0.84 -5.58
N VAL A 31 2.49 -0.10 -4.80
CA VAL A 31 2.68 -0.12 -3.35
C VAL A 31 4.16 -0.24 -2.97
N ASN A 32 4.90 -1.12 -3.64
CA ASN A 32 6.35 -1.27 -3.42
C ASN A 32 7.12 0.00 -3.79
N ASP A 33 6.73 0.70 -4.86
CA ASP A 33 7.34 1.99 -5.25
C ASP A 33 7.16 3.07 -4.18
N TRP A 34 6.05 3.01 -3.41
CA TRP A 34 5.79 3.96 -2.33
C TRP A 34 6.47 3.63 -1.01
N VAL A 35 6.79 2.35 -0.78
CA VAL A 35 7.48 1.86 0.43
C VAL A 35 9.00 2.02 0.32
N LYS A 36 9.52 1.98 -0.91
CA LYS A 36 10.93 2.22 -1.21
C LYS A 36 11.33 3.64 -0.81
#